data_AF-A0A960HE67-F1
#
_entry.id   AF-A0A960HE67-F1
#
_cell.length_a   1.000
_cell.length_b   1.000
_cell.length_c   1.000
_cell.angle_alpha   90.00
_cell.angle_beta   90.00
_cell.angle_gamma   90.00
#
_symmetry.space_group_name_H-M   'P 1'
#
loop_
_entity.id
_entity.type
_entity.pdbx_description
1 polymer ?
#
loop_
_entity_poly.entity_id
_entity_poly.type
_entity_poly.pdbx_seq_one_letter_code
_entity_poly.pdbx_strand_id
1 'polypeptide(L)'
;MSSATPPAEPQWPPRAIGRAGALAALREHLQRPLSVIDAGARWGVADIWQQLGTAVRVVGFEPDVAEALRLQERYEDDPTVSIEPIALGERAGTFTLHITADASGSSLFRTDLDETDRTGRVRSREHSEMVDAIEVPVVRLDAWAAEHGLERMDVLKMDVQGAEADILRGAGDLLHRTRLVLTEVHLNPMYVGAPLFGEVDALLRAAGFLLWNFPVLVHGTLAGTAQRTHRVDTVWVDSVDTPLPMVGGQLQWADAMYVHRDVLHPPPGRDVQELLADAVAVTALGLDDLAAVVLTDLARVADDPVAGAAGDALTALRWIAPLDEYRGANRRHADTGARPVTAPWSLDLAAPLAGWGWHDPQPAPHGTLRWTGLMHEAGVRLPVRLRAGDVVELELAGAAHAEMLPAVTVELDDAPVDCRRDVTPTGAMLLRVVAPKDSPGAAVVVLHTPRPVPFCELHPESDDRTRLGVALAALRVLPHP
;
A
#
# COMPACT_ATOMS: atom_id res chain seq x y z
N MET A 1 -49.26 -12.40 -19.52
CA MET A 1 -48.05 -11.65 -19.93
C MET A 1 -47.89 -10.50 -18.94
N SER A 2 -47.12 -10.72 -17.88
CA SER A 2 -46.84 -9.71 -16.86
C SER A 2 -45.56 -9.00 -17.27
N SER A 3 -45.67 -7.75 -17.72
CA SER A 3 -44.53 -6.87 -17.98
C SER A 3 -43.92 -6.48 -16.63
N ALA A 4 -42.88 -7.19 -16.22
CA ALA A 4 -42.04 -6.73 -15.11
C ALA A 4 -41.26 -5.51 -15.61
N THR A 5 -41.56 -4.35 -15.02
CA THR A 5 -40.74 -3.15 -15.16
C THR A 5 -39.31 -3.51 -14.76
N PRO A 6 -38.28 -3.20 -15.57
CA PRO A 6 -36.90 -3.45 -15.17
C PRO A 6 -36.62 -2.72 -13.84
N PRO A 7 -35.83 -3.31 -12.94
CA PRO A 7 -35.43 -2.65 -11.71
C PRO A 7 -34.80 -1.29 -12.07
N ALA A 8 -35.14 -0.26 -11.30
CA ALA A 8 -34.56 1.07 -11.46
C ALA A 8 -33.04 0.95 -11.45
N GLU A 9 -32.38 1.57 -12.43
CA GLU A 9 -30.92 1.65 -12.45
C GLU A 9 -30.44 2.25 -11.13
N PRO A 10 -29.44 1.63 -10.48
CA PRO A 10 -28.84 2.21 -9.29
C PRO A 10 -28.28 3.59 -9.65
N GLN A 11 -28.83 4.63 -9.04
CA GLN A 11 -28.32 5.99 -9.15
C GLN A 11 -26.97 6.05 -8.44
N TRP A 12 -25.89 5.91 -9.20
CA TRP A 12 -24.53 5.99 -8.70
C TRP A 12 -24.19 7.44 -8.34
N PRO A 13 -23.64 7.72 -7.13
CA PRO A 13 -23.25 9.07 -6.78
C PRO A 13 -22.12 9.56 -7.72
N PRO A 14 -22.05 10.88 -8.03
CA PRO A 14 -21.13 11.43 -9.05
C PRO A 14 -19.62 11.31 -8.80
N ARG A 15 -19.15 10.57 -7.79
CA ARG A 15 -17.72 10.45 -7.50
C ARG A 15 -17.43 9.10 -6.84
N ALA A 16 -16.78 8.18 -7.55
CA ALA A 16 -16.14 7.04 -6.92
C ALA A 16 -14.82 7.55 -6.29
N ILE A 17 -14.90 8.05 -5.06
CA ILE A 17 -13.78 8.75 -4.40
C ILE A 17 -12.77 7.78 -3.76
N GLY A 18 -13.07 6.49 -3.75
CA GLY A 18 -12.18 5.44 -3.20
C GLY A 18 -11.72 5.73 -1.76
N ARG A 19 -10.65 5.06 -1.34
CA ARG A 19 -10.03 5.26 -0.01
C ARG A 19 -9.49 6.69 0.18
N ALA A 20 -8.91 7.28 -0.86
CA ALA A 20 -8.36 8.64 -0.82
C ALA A 20 -9.44 9.69 -0.49
N GLY A 21 -10.63 9.55 -1.06
CA GLY A 21 -11.77 10.41 -0.77
C GLY A 21 -12.36 10.21 0.62
N ALA A 22 -12.45 8.96 1.08
CA ALA A 22 -12.83 8.65 2.44
C ALA A 22 -11.88 9.35 3.43
N LEU A 23 -10.56 9.25 3.20
CA LEU A 23 -9.56 9.91 4.03
C LEU A 23 -9.63 11.43 3.97
N ALA A 24 -9.82 12.01 2.79
CA ALA A 24 -9.99 13.44 2.63
C ALA A 24 -11.19 13.96 3.44
N ALA A 25 -12.33 13.27 3.39
CA ALA A 25 -13.52 13.64 4.16
C ALA A 25 -13.30 13.54 5.67
N LEU A 26 -12.59 12.51 6.14
CA LEU A 26 -12.40 12.27 7.57
C LEU A 26 -11.33 13.18 8.20
N ARG A 27 -10.18 13.34 7.53
CA ARG A 27 -8.99 13.96 8.12
C ARG A 27 -9.17 15.45 8.45
N GLU A 28 -10.04 16.15 7.72
CA GLU A 28 -10.34 17.57 7.94
C GLU A 28 -11.01 17.83 9.31
N HIS A 29 -11.59 16.80 9.92
CA HIS A 29 -12.28 16.89 11.20
C HIS A 29 -11.42 16.50 12.42
N LEU A 30 -10.18 16.07 12.19
CA LEU A 30 -9.24 15.75 13.27
C LEU A 30 -8.80 17.02 13.99
N GLN A 31 -8.92 17.03 15.32
CA GLN A 31 -8.44 18.14 16.15
C GLN A 31 -6.93 18.12 16.42
N ARG A 32 -6.29 16.98 16.17
CA ARG A 32 -4.84 16.80 16.25
C ARG A 32 -4.37 15.87 15.13
N PRO A 33 -3.13 15.99 14.65
CA PRO A 33 -2.58 15.00 13.75
C PRO A 33 -2.48 13.64 14.46
N LEU A 34 -2.60 12.56 13.69
CA LEU A 34 -2.23 11.22 14.15
C LEU A 34 -0.74 11.17 14.46
N SER A 35 -0.36 10.61 15.59
CA SER A 35 1.02 10.41 16.01
C SER A 35 1.48 9.01 15.62
N VAL A 36 2.43 8.94 14.69
CA VAL A 36 3.03 7.70 14.20
C VAL A 36 4.46 7.63 14.68
N ILE A 37 4.85 6.52 15.29
CA ILE A 37 6.23 6.19 15.58
C ILE A 37 6.70 5.15 14.58
N ASP A 38 7.80 5.44 13.89
CA ASP A 38 8.43 4.55 12.91
C ASP A 38 9.80 4.13 13.46
N ALA A 39 9.86 2.96 14.09
CA ALA A 39 11.10 2.38 14.58
C ALA A 39 11.81 1.61 13.46
N GLY A 40 13.04 2.02 13.15
CA GLY A 40 13.79 1.53 11.99
C GLY A 40 13.38 2.27 10.72
N ALA A 41 13.61 3.58 10.70
CA ALA A 41 13.19 4.47 9.61
C ALA A 41 14.16 4.50 8.42
N ARG A 42 15.13 3.59 8.34
CA ARG A 42 16.08 3.47 7.23
C ARG A 42 15.36 3.59 5.89
N TRP A 43 15.93 4.39 5.00
CA TRP A 43 15.42 4.81 3.69
C TRP A 43 14.27 5.82 3.68
N GLY A 44 13.52 5.94 4.77
CA GLY A 44 12.41 6.88 4.89
C GLY A 44 11.37 6.38 5.87
N VAL A 45 10.52 7.29 6.33
CA VAL A 45 9.30 6.89 7.05
C VAL A 45 8.29 6.29 6.08
N ALA A 46 7.43 5.40 6.55
CA ALA A 46 6.47 4.72 5.68
C ALA A 46 5.54 5.69 4.91
N ASP A 47 5.56 5.61 3.58
CA ASP A 47 4.85 6.54 2.68
C ASP A 47 3.32 6.48 2.79
N ILE A 48 2.77 5.39 3.35
CA ILE A 48 1.33 5.24 3.58
C ILE A 48 0.76 6.38 4.44
N TRP A 49 1.59 7.09 5.20
CA TRP A 49 1.16 8.23 6.01
C TRP A 49 1.05 9.53 5.22
N GLN A 50 1.74 9.68 4.08
CA GLN A 50 1.74 10.90 3.28
C GLN A 50 0.34 11.27 2.77
N GLN A 51 -0.53 10.28 2.54
CA GLN A 51 -1.93 10.50 2.15
C GLN A 51 -2.73 11.30 3.19
N LEU A 52 -2.25 11.40 4.43
CA LEU A 52 -2.88 12.19 5.49
C LEU A 52 -2.43 13.67 5.49
N GLY A 53 -1.39 14.03 4.74
CA GLY A 53 -0.86 15.39 4.70
C GLY A 53 -0.54 15.90 6.11
N THR A 54 -1.00 17.10 6.47
CA THR A 54 -0.78 17.68 7.80
C THR A 54 -1.58 17.03 8.93
N ALA A 55 -2.45 16.06 8.62
CA ALA A 55 -3.21 15.31 9.61
C ALA A 55 -2.44 14.14 10.23
N VAL A 56 -1.13 14.04 9.97
CA VAL A 56 -0.22 13.09 10.61
C VAL A 56 1.04 13.80 11.10
N ARG A 57 1.66 13.25 12.13
CA ARG A 57 3.00 13.56 12.58
C ARG A 57 3.74 12.24 12.78
N VAL A 58 4.82 12.05 12.04
CA VAL A 58 5.65 10.84 12.07
C VAL A 58 6.97 11.15 12.76
N VAL A 59 7.34 10.32 13.73
CA VAL A 59 8.68 10.35 14.33
C VAL A 59 9.40 9.06 13.94
N GLY A 60 10.40 9.19 13.08
CA GLY A 60 11.28 8.11 12.67
C GLY A 60 12.46 7.96 13.63
N PHE A 61 12.78 6.73 14.01
CA PHE A 61 13.96 6.39 14.81
C PHE A 61 14.93 5.61 13.93
N GLU A 62 16.14 6.14 13.74
CA GLU A 62 17.21 5.50 12.98
C GLU A 62 18.53 5.62 13.74
N PRO A 63 19.10 4.52 14.26
CA PRO A 63 20.32 4.57 15.05
C PRO A 63 21.61 4.73 14.22
N ASP A 64 21.62 4.39 12.93
CA ASP A 64 22.77 4.67 12.07
C ASP A 64 22.84 6.17 11.81
N VAL A 65 23.79 6.84 12.45
CA VAL A 65 23.96 8.30 12.40
C VAL A 65 24.08 8.83 10.97
N ALA A 66 24.75 8.11 10.08
CA ALA A 66 24.90 8.56 8.69
C ALA A 66 23.56 8.54 7.95
N GLU A 67 22.76 7.49 8.18
CA GLU A 67 21.43 7.38 7.60
C GLU A 67 20.45 8.37 8.24
N ALA A 68 20.48 8.53 9.56
CA ALA A 68 19.65 9.49 10.27
C ALA A 68 19.89 10.92 9.77
N LEU A 69 21.15 11.33 9.56
CA LEU A 69 21.48 12.64 8.97
C LEU A 69 20.92 12.79 7.56
N ARG A 70 21.06 11.76 6.70
CA ARG A 70 20.48 11.76 5.35
C ARG A 70 18.97 11.92 5.37
N LEU A 71 18.29 11.26 6.33
CA LEU A 71 16.84 11.36 6.50
C LEU A 71 16.42 12.73 7.06
N GLN A 72 17.20 13.30 8.00
CA GLN A 72 16.97 14.66 8.49
C GLN A 72 17.06 15.70 7.37
N GLU A 73 18.04 15.57 6.47
CA GLU A 73 18.15 16.41 5.27
C GLU A 73 16.97 16.16 4.30
N ARG A 74 16.58 14.89 4.08
CA ARG A 74 15.44 14.53 3.21
C ARG A 74 14.13 15.18 3.66
N TYR A 75 13.89 15.26 4.97
CA TYR A 75 12.64 15.74 5.55
C TYR A 75 12.74 17.17 6.13
N GLU A 76 13.80 17.93 5.84
CA GLU A 76 14.02 19.28 6.40
C GLU A 76 12.82 20.23 6.14
N ASP A 77 12.22 20.13 4.96
CA ASP A 77 11.09 20.95 4.53
C ASP A 77 9.71 20.35 4.89
N ASP A 78 9.67 19.15 5.48
CA ASP A 78 8.42 18.49 5.88
C ASP A 78 8.17 18.61 7.39
N PRO A 79 7.28 19.53 7.84
CA PRO A 79 7.04 19.74 9.27
C PRO A 79 6.28 18.57 9.94
N THR A 80 5.79 17.61 9.14
CA THR A 80 5.06 16.44 9.62
C THR A 80 5.99 15.30 10.01
N VAL A 81 7.27 15.33 9.62
CA VAL A 81 8.24 14.27 9.90
C VAL A 81 9.38 14.79 10.76
N SER A 82 9.81 14.01 11.75
CA SER A 82 11.05 14.26 12.49
C SER A 82 11.83 12.96 12.66
N ILE A 83 13.16 13.03 12.58
CA ILE A 83 14.04 11.87 12.66
C ILE A 83 14.94 11.96 13.88
N GLU A 84 14.90 10.92 14.70
CA GLU A 84 15.69 10.76 15.93
C GLU A 84 16.87 9.81 15.66
N PRO A 85 18.13 10.26 15.84
CA PRO A 85 19.33 9.45 15.59
C PRO A 85 19.62 8.49 16.77
N ILE A 86 18.61 7.77 17.24
CA ILE A 86 18.66 6.91 18.42
C ILE A 86 17.92 5.60 18.16
N ALA A 87 18.34 4.52 18.81
CA ALA A 87 17.59 3.26 18.82
C ALA A 87 16.57 3.24 19.96
N LEU A 88 15.52 2.44 19.79
CA LEU A 88 14.56 2.12 20.83
C LEU A 88 14.87 0.73 21.40
N GLY A 89 14.64 0.53 22.70
CA GLY A 89 14.81 -0.78 23.33
C GLY A 89 14.31 -0.84 24.77
N GLU A 90 14.52 -1.99 25.42
CA GLU A 90 14.03 -2.24 26.78
C GLU A 90 14.76 -1.38 27.82
N ARG A 91 16.05 -1.11 27.59
CA ARG A 91 16.92 -0.43 28.56
C ARG A 91 17.63 0.74 27.89
N ALA A 92 17.63 1.88 28.56
CA ALA A 92 18.42 3.02 28.13
C ALA A 92 19.92 2.76 28.31
N GLY A 93 20.73 3.25 27.39
CA GLY A 93 22.19 3.12 27.45
C GLY A 93 22.84 3.30 26.09
N THR A 94 24.08 2.82 25.98
CA THR A 94 24.81 2.73 24.72
C THR A 94 24.94 1.26 24.36
N PHE A 95 24.59 0.92 23.13
CA PHE A 95 24.61 -0.45 22.62
C PHE A 95 25.31 -0.48 21.26
N THR A 96 25.85 -1.63 20.91
CA THR A 96 26.44 -1.85 19.59
C THR A 96 25.34 -2.10 18.56
N LEU A 97 25.30 -1.28 17.51
CA LEU A 97 24.58 -1.57 16.28
C LEU A 97 25.53 -2.31 15.33
N HIS A 98 25.15 -3.51 14.92
CA HIS A 98 25.91 -4.32 13.97
C HIS A 98 25.47 -3.98 12.55
N ILE A 99 26.37 -3.40 11.75
CA ILE A 99 26.09 -3.00 10.38
C ILE A 99 26.45 -4.15 9.45
N THR A 100 25.50 -4.59 8.64
CA THR A 100 25.69 -5.63 7.62
C THR A 100 25.98 -5.03 6.24
N ALA A 101 26.57 -5.83 5.35
CA ALA A 101 26.91 -5.41 3.99
C ALA A 101 25.68 -4.90 3.22
N ASP A 102 24.54 -5.57 3.36
CA ASP A 102 23.22 -4.98 3.10
C ASP A 102 22.75 -4.31 4.37
N ALA A 103 22.82 -2.98 4.43
CA ALA A 103 22.56 -2.21 5.64
C ALA A 103 21.14 -2.39 6.22
N SER A 104 20.20 -2.97 5.47
CA SER A 104 18.87 -3.31 5.97
C SER A 104 18.77 -4.56 6.81
N GLY A 105 19.86 -5.33 6.90
CA GLY A 105 20.02 -6.36 7.92
C GLY A 105 20.69 -5.85 9.20
N SER A 106 20.92 -4.54 9.34
CA SER A 106 21.61 -4.00 10.51
C SER A 106 20.70 -4.08 11.74
N SER A 107 21.27 -4.47 12.89
CA SER A 107 20.50 -4.75 14.09
C SER A 107 21.33 -4.55 15.36
N LEU A 108 20.65 -4.35 16.50
CA LEU A 108 21.27 -4.46 17.82
C LEU A 108 21.64 -5.91 18.16
N PHE A 109 21.11 -6.87 17.41
CA PHE A 109 21.49 -8.28 17.48
C PHE A 109 22.46 -8.63 16.36
N ARG A 110 23.36 -9.57 16.64
CA ARG A 110 24.28 -10.09 15.61
C ARG A 110 23.54 -11.04 14.69
N THR A 111 23.75 -10.93 13.39
CA THR A 111 23.24 -11.88 12.41
C THR A 111 23.75 -13.30 12.68
N ASP A 112 22.86 -14.29 12.60
CA ASP A 112 23.20 -15.71 12.75
C ASP A 112 23.65 -16.28 11.40
N LEU A 113 24.93 -16.08 11.08
CA LEU A 113 25.52 -16.58 9.83
C LEU A 113 25.56 -18.11 9.78
N ASP A 114 25.70 -18.78 10.92
CA ASP A 114 25.73 -20.25 10.98
C ASP A 114 24.35 -20.81 10.62
N GLU A 115 23.26 -20.24 11.14
CA GLU A 115 21.90 -20.63 10.77
C GLU A 115 21.60 -20.27 9.31
N THR A 116 22.07 -19.11 8.83
CA THR A 116 21.95 -18.69 7.43
C THR A 116 22.60 -19.70 6.48
N ASP A 117 23.82 -20.14 6.79
CA ASP A 117 24.58 -21.14 6.02
C ASP A 117 23.94 -22.54 6.12
N ARG A 118 23.48 -22.95 7.30
CA ARG A 118 22.84 -24.26 7.54
C ARG A 118 21.51 -24.42 6.81
N THR A 119 20.73 -23.35 6.76
CA THR A 119 19.38 -23.36 6.15
C THR A 119 19.41 -22.94 4.69
N GLY A 120 20.54 -22.41 4.21
CA GLY A 120 20.75 -22.05 2.81
C GLY A 120 19.83 -20.93 2.32
N ARG A 121 19.53 -19.97 3.19
CA ARG A 121 18.60 -18.85 2.94
C ARG A 121 19.11 -17.91 1.85
N VAL A 122 18.18 -17.23 1.18
CA VAL A 122 18.40 -16.45 -0.07
C VAL A 122 19.07 -15.10 0.14
N ARG A 123 19.11 -14.54 1.36
CA ARG A 123 20.06 -13.46 1.63
C ARG A 123 21.44 -14.11 1.58
N SER A 124 22.16 -13.91 0.48
CA SER A 124 23.51 -14.46 0.34
C SER A 124 24.32 -14.04 1.57
N ARG A 125 25.17 -14.96 2.04
CA ARG A 125 26.10 -14.72 3.16
C ARG A 125 26.79 -13.35 3.02
N GLU A 126 27.21 -13.02 1.81
CA GLU A 126 27.80 -11.73 1.44
C GLU A 126 26.98 -10.51 1.85
N HIS A 127 25.63 -10.55 1.75
CA HIS A 127 24.77 -9.45 2.19
C HIS A 127 24.59 -9.40 3.72
N SER A 128 24.68 -10.56 4.38
CA SER A 128 24.43 -10.71 5.82
C SER A 128 25.70 -10.56 6.66
N GLU A 129 26.86 -10.52 6.02
CA GLU A 129 28.15 -10.33 6.67
C GLU A 129 28.22 -8.94 7.34
N MET A 130 28.69 -8.92 8.58
CA MET A 130 28.92 -7.69 9.32
C MET A 130 30.13 -6.98 8.73
N VAL A 131 29.93 -5.72 8.32
CA VAL A 131 30.97 -4.86 7.73
C VAL A 131 31.43 -3.78 8.71
N ASP A 132 30.61 -3.43 9.70
CA ASP A 132 30.95 -2.45 10.73
C ASP A 132 30.19 -2.72 12.04
N ALA A 133 30.61 -2.08 13.13
CA ALA A 133 29.93 -2.08 14.42
C ALA A 133 30.11 -0.72 15.09
N ILE A 134 29.00 -0.03 15.34
CA ILE A 134 29.01 1.33 15.89
C ILE A 134 28.25 1.39 17.22
N GLU A 135 28.70 2.24 18.14
CA GLU A 135 28.00 2.46 19.41
C GLU A 135 26.91 3.52 19.23
N VAL A 136 25.67 3.17 19.58
CA VAL A 136 24.49 4.02 19.39
C VAL A 136 23.75 4.23 20.71
N PRO A 137 23.15 5.41 20.94
CA PRO A 137 22.26 5.61 22.07
C PRO A 137 20.97 4.78 21.89
N VAL A 138 20.56 4.10 22.94
CA VAL A 138 19.27 3.40 23.05
C VAL A 138 18.46 4.07 24.14
N VAL A 139 17.19 4.32 23.86
CA VAL A 139 16.22 4.85 24.83
C VAL A 139 15.00 3.95 24.93
N ARG A 140 14.31 4.02 26.06
CA ARG A 140 12.99 3.41 26.19
C ARG A 140 11.95 4.31 25.52
N LEU A 141 11.01 3.71 24.79
CA LEU A 141 9.97 4.46 24.10
C LEU A 141 9.05 5.20 25.09
N ASP A 142 8.76 4.63 26.26
CA ASP A 142 7.97 5.31 27.29
C ASP A 142 8.64 6.58 27.83
N ALA A 143 9.95 6.51 28.08
CA ALA A 143 10.74 7.62 28.59
C ALA A 143 10.86 8.74 27.55
N TRP A 144 11.14 8.38 26.29
CA TRP A 144 11.17 9.33 25.19
C TRP A 144 9.81 10.00 25.00
N ALA A 145 8.71 9.22 25.03
CA ALA A 145 7.36 9.75 24.90
C ALA A 145 7.01 10.72 26.04
N ALA A 146 7.38 10.41 27.28
CA ALA A 146 7.16 11.28 28.43
C ALA A 146 7.93 12.60 28.32
N GLU A 147 9.18 12.57 27.84
CA GLU A 147 10.00 13.78 27.61
C GLU A 147 9.41 14.70 26.54
N HIS A 148 8.78 14.11 25.52
CA HIS A 148 8.18 14.83 24.39
C HIS A 148 6.69 15.15 24.59
N GLY A 149 6.12 14.87 25.77
CA GLY A 149 4.71 15.11 26.07
C GLY A 149 3.74 14.24 25.25
N LEU A 150 4.22 13.11 24.73
CA LEU A 150 3.42 12.15 23.97
C LEU A 150 2.71 11.19 24.94
N GLU A 151 1.50 11.56 25.35
CA GLU A 151 0.70 10.73 26.25
C GLU A 151 0.12 9.47 25.58
N ARG A 152 0.16 9.43 24.25
CA ARG A 152 -0.47 8.38 23.44
C ARG A 152 0.15 8.32 22.05
N MET A 153 0.03 7.17 21.40
CA MET A 153 0.46 6.98 20.02
C MET A 153 -0.71 6.42 19.22
N ASP A 154 -0.87 6.86 17.97
CA ASP A 154 -1.89 6.29 17.10
C ASP A 154 -1.36 4.99 16.48
N VAL A 155 -0.14 5.02 15.94
CA VAL A 155 0.46 3.86 15.25
C VAL A 155 1.92 3.67 15.65
N LEU A 156 2.28 2.45 15.99
CA LEU A 156 3.67 2.02 16.14
C LEU A 156 4.04 1.13 14.95
N LYS A 157 4.98 1.58 14.13
CA LYS A 157 5.64 0.72 13.15
C LYS A 157 7.01 0.29 13.68
N MET A 158 7.34 -0.98 13.54
CA MET A 158 8.65 -1.53 13.91
C MET A 158 9.19 -2.41 12.78
N ASP A 159 10.37 -2.08 12.30
CA ASP A 159 11.17 -2.91 11.42
C ASP A 159 12.62 -2.71 11.86
N VAL A 160 13.01 -3.39 12.93
CA VAL A 160 14.28 -3.15 13.64
C VAL A 160 15.12 -4.43 13.74
N GLN A 161 14.80 -5.39 12.88
CA GLN A 161 15.61 -6.57 12.64
C GLN A 161 15.90 -7.35 13.93
N GLY A 162 14.86 -7.58 14.76
CA GLY A 162 14.92 -8.46 15.94
C GLY A 162 14.72 -7.77 17.28
N ALA A 163 14.82 -6.44 17.36
CA ALA A 163 14.63 -5.69 18.61
C ALA A 163 13.17 -5.37 18.94
N GLU A 164 12.19 -5.93 18.20
CA GLU A 164 10.77 -5.58 18.34
C GLU A 164 10.26 -5.86 19.76
N ALA A 165 10.57 -7.02 20.35
CA ALA A 165 10.14 -7.33 21.71
C ALA A 165 10.76 -6.40 22.76
N ASP A 166 12.01 -5.97 22.54
CA ASP A 166 12.69 -5.04 23.45
C ASP A 166 12.06 -3.65 23.39
N ILE A 167 11.68 -3.19 22.20
CA ILE A 167 10.92 -1.94 22.02
C ILE A 167 9.56 -2.06 22.71
N LEU A 168 8.84 -3.18 22.56
CA LEU A 168 7.55 -3.39 23.22
C LEU A 168 7.68 -3.36 24.75
N ARG A 169 8.73 -3.96 25.33
CA ARG A 169 9.03 -3.84 26.77
C ARG A 169 9.41 -2.40 27.17
N GLY A 170 10.12 -1.70 26.30
CA GLY A 170 10.48 -0.30 26.44
C GLY A 170 9.29 0.66 26.31
N ALA A 171 8.20 0.26 25.68
CA ALA A 171 6.99 1.05 25.51
C ALA A 171 6.12 1.11 26.77
N GLY A 172 6.23 0.13 27.67
CA GLY A 172 5.50 0.12 28.94
C GLY A 172 4.00 0.44 28.79
N ASP A 173 3.50 1.37 29.60
CA ASP A 173 2.09 1.80 29.58
C ASP A 173 1.69 2.58 28.33
N LEU A 174 2.64 3.05 27.51
CA LEU A 174 2.32 3.69 26.23
C LEU A 174 1.72 2.67 25.25
N LEU A 175 2.15 1.40 25.33
CA LEU A 175 1.67 0.34 24.44
C LEU A 175 0.15 0.12 24.59
N HIS A 176 -0.37 0.17 25.82
CA HIS A 176 -1.82 0.10 26.10
C HIS A 176 -2.63 1.30 25.56
N ARG A 177 -1.94 2.40 25.23
CA ARG A 177 -2.54 3.63 24.66
C ARG A 177 -2.23 3.79 23.18
N THR A 178 -1.86 2.69 22.52
CA THR A 178 -1.56 2.60 21.10
C THR A 178 -2.70 1.91 20.36
N ARG A 179 -3.11 2.42 19.19
CA ARG A 179 -4.24 1.83 18.45
C ARG A 179 -3.81 0.66 17.58
N LEU A 180 -2.71 0.84 16.86
CA LEU A 180 -2.27 -0.06 15.80
C LEU A 180 -0.77 -0.32 15.94
N VAL A 181 -0.37 -1.56 15.73
CA VAL A 181 1.04 -1.94 15.62
C VAL A 181 1.27 -2.62 14.28
N LEU A 182 2.24 -2.12 13.52
CA LEU A 182 2.75 -2.71 12.30
C LEU A 182 4.16 -3.19 12.61
N THR A 183 4.44 -4.47 12.42
CA THR A 183 5.75 -5.00 12.81
C THR A 183 6.23 -6.08 11.89
N GLU A 184 7.49 -6.02 11.49
CA GLU A 184 8.18 -7.21 10.98
C GLU A 184 8.39 -8.18 12.15
N VAL A 185 8.22 -9.48 11.92
CA VAL A 185 8.44 -10.53 12.92
C VAL A 185 9.22 -11.68 12.33
N HIS A 186 10.18 -12.20 13.08
CA HIS A 186 10.96 -13.37 12.71
C HIS A 186 10.27 -14.66 13.16
N LEU A 187 10.00 -15.57 12.23
CA LEU A 187 9.35 -16.87 12.48
C LEU A 187 10.38 -17.96 12.74
N ASN A 188 11.63 -17.74 12.31
CA ASN A 188 12.77 -18.60 12.59
C ASN A 188 13.99 -17.72 12.96
N PRO A 189 14.98 -18.27 13.68
CA PRO A 189 16.18 -17.52 14.04
C PRO A 189 16.88 -16.94 12.81
N MET A 190 17.16 -15.64 12.87
CA MET A 190 17.95 -14.88 11.88
C MET A 190 19.05 -14.06 12.56
N TYR A 191 18.81 -13.66 13.81
CA TYR A 191 19.76 -12.96 14.65
C TYR A 191 19.96 -13.72 15.95
N VAL A 192 21.19 -13.77 16.43
CA VAL A 192 21.60 -14.54 17.61
C VAL A 192 20.92 -13.97 18.85
N GLY A 193 20.03 -14.76 19.45
CA GLY A 193 19.32 -14.40 20.68
C GLY A 193 18.16 -13.42 20.48
N ALA A 194 17.83 -13.05 19.24
CA ALA A 194 16.68 -12.19 18.99
C ALA A 194 15.36 -12.93 19.25
N PRO A 195 14.38 -12.25 19.87
CA PRO A 195 13.00 -12.74 20.01
C PRO A 195 12.37 -13.17 18.69
N LEU A 196 11.58 -14.23 18.72
CA LEU A 196 10.78 -14.69 17.59
C LEU A 196 9.32 -14.21 17.71
N PHE A 197 8.55 -14.41 16.64
CA PHE A 197 7.13 -14.05 16.54
C PHE A 197 6.31 -14.44 17.77
N GLY A 198 6.50 -15.64 18.31
CA GLY A 198 5.73 -16.10 19.48
C GLY A 198 5.91 -15.22 20.72
N GLU A 199 7.07 -14.59 20.88
CA GLU A 199 7.34 -13.67 21.99
C GLU A 199 6.75 -12.28 21.72
N VAL A 200 6.89 -11.77 20.49
CA VAL A 200 6.30 -10.51 20.05
C VAL A 200 4.76 -10.56 20.14
N ASP A 201 4.14 -11.63 19.63
CA ASP A 201 2.70 -11.87 19.70
C ASP A 201 2.22 -11.96 21.14
N ALA A 202 2.95 -12.66 22.02
CA ALA A 202 2.60 -12.76 23.43
C ALA A 202 2.58 -11.38 24.13
N LEU A 203 3.58 -10.53 23.86
CA LEU A 203 3.64 -9.16 24.40
C LEU A 203 2.48 -8.29 23.89
N LEU A 204 2.21 -8.32 22.59
CA LEU A 204 1.12 -7.54 21.99
C LEU A 204 -0.25 -7.99 22.49
N ARG A 205 -0.50 -9.30 22.59
CA ARG A 205 -1.75 -9.84 23.16
C ARG A 205 -1.92 -9.47 24.62
N ALA A 206 -0.85 -9.53 25.41
CA ALA A 206 -0.87 -9.09 26.81
C ALA A 206 -1.23 -7.59 26.92
N ALA A 207 -0.84 -6.79 25.93
CA ALA A 207 -1.17 -5.38 25.86
C ALA A 207 -2.60 -5.07 25.35
N GLY A 208 -3.36 -6.08 24.90
CA GLY A 208 -4.74 -5.91 24.42
C GLY A 208 -4.90 -5.90 22.91
N PHE A 209 -3.83 -6.22 22.17
CA PHE A 209 -3.86 -6.29 20.71
C PHE A 209 -4.38 -7.64 20.20
N LEU A 210 -5.03 -7.57 19.04
CA LEU A 210 -5.45 -8.69 18.23
C LEU A 210 -4.61 -8.70 16.96
N LEU A 211 -3.98 -9.84 16.64
CA LEU A 211 -3.36 -10.05 15.34
C LEU A 211 -4.45 -10.00 14.27
N TRP A 212 -4.36 -9.02 13.36
CA TRP A 212 -5.37 -8.76 12.35
C TRP A 212 -5.06 -9.47 11.04
N ASN A 213 -3.84 -9.32 10.52
CA ASN A 213 -3.40 -9.99 9.30
C ASN A 213 -1.87 -10.10 9.21
N PHE A 214 -1.41 -10.89 8.23
CA PHE A 214 -0.03 -10.91 7.74
C PHE A 214 -0.02 -10.45 6.28
N PRO A 215 0.15 -9.14 5.97
CA PRO A 215 0.15 -8.67 4.59
C PRO A 215 1.32 -9.24 3.77
N VAL A 216 2.43 -9.60 4.43
CA VAL A 216 3.61 -10.18 3.78
C VAL A 216 4.03 -11.44 4.54
N LEU A 217 4.23 -12.54 3.81
CA LEU A 217 4.79 -13.79 4.32
C LEU A 217 5.99 -14.17 3.45
N VAL A 218 7.20 -14.13 4.02
CA VAL A 218 8.42 -14.38 3.25
C VAL A 218 8.95 -15.78 3.52
N HIS A 219 9.06 -16.55 2.44
CA HIS A 219 9.63 -17.89 2.46
C HIS A 219 11.06 -17.86 1.91
N GLY A 220 11.98 -18.42 2.67
CA GLY A 220 13.33 -18.71 2.20
C GLY A 220 13.34 -20.06 1.47
N THR A 221 13.90 -20.10 0.27
CA THR A 221 14.25 -21.37 -0.37
C THR A 221 15.49 -21.96 0.31
N LEU A 222 15.57 -23.28 0.40
CA LEU A 222 16.78 -23.96 0.88
C LEU A 222 17.86 -23.91 -0.20
N ALA A 223 19.12 -23.69 0.18
CA ALA A 223 20.23 -23.63 -0.77
C ALA A 223 20.30 -24.89 -1.64
N GLY A 224 20.55 -24.68 -2.94
CA GLY A 224 20.59 -25.76 -3.93
C GLY A 224 19.20 -26.23 -4.43
N THR A 225 18.10 -25.66 -3.93
CA THR A 225 16.76 -25.94 -4.46
C THR A 225 16.33 -24.86 -5.46
N ALA A 226 16.23 -25.22 -6.74
CA ALA A 226 15.75 -24.31 -7.79
C ALA A 226 14.21 -24.21 -7.86
N GLN A 227 13.49 -24.82 -6.92
CA GLN A 227 12.04 -24.95 -7.03
C GLN A 227 11.32 -23.73 -6.47
N ARG A 228 10.74 -22.93 -7.37
CA ARG A 228 9.53 -22.16 -7.06
C ARG A 228 8.36 -23.14 -6.95
N THR A 229 8.10 -23.69 -5.77
CA THR A 229 6.85 -24.43 -5.55
C THR A 229 5.73 -23.40 -5.38
N HIS A 230 5.26 -22.85 -6.49
CA HIS A 230 3.93 -22.26 -6.55
C HIS A 230 2.96 -23.43 -6.71
N ARG A 231 2.27 -23.79 -5.63
CA ARG A 231 1.15 -24.74 -5.70
C ARG A 231 -0.12 -23.94 -5.42
N VAL A 232 -1.20 -24.24 -6.13
CA VAL A 232 -2.52 -23.73 -5.75
C VAL A 232 -3.18 -24.83 -4.93
N ASP A 233 -3.36 -24.60 -3.64
CA ASP A 233 -4.21 -25.44 -2.81
C ASP A 233 -5.62 -24.84 -2.77
N THR A 234 -6.62 -25.68 -2.50
CA THR A 234 -8.00 -25.22 -2.35
C THR A 234 -8.38 -25.39 -0.89
N VAL A 235 -8.73 -24.28 -0.24
CA VAL A 235 -9.26 -24.29 1.11
C VAL A 235 -10.75 -24.03 1.07
N TRP A 236 -11.50 -24.72 1.91
CA TRP A 236 -12.93 -24.49 2.05
C TRP A 236 -13.16 -23.47 3.17
N VAL A 237 -13.54 -22.25 2.80
CA VAL A 237 -13.79 -21.13 3.72
C VAL A 237 -15.19 -20.59 3.45
N ASP A 238 -16.00 -20.44 4.50
CA ASP A 238 -17.37 -19.90 4.41
C ASP A 238 -18.24 -20.52 3.31
N SER A 239 -18.14 -21.84 3.14
CA SER A 239 -18.84 -22.61 2.11
C SER A 239 -18.39 -22.38 0.67
N VAL A 240 -17.22 -21.77 0.47
CA VAL A 240 -16.62 -21.53 -0.85
C VAL A 240 -15.26 -22.20 -0.94
N ASP A 241 -15.06 -22.99 -1.99
CA ASP A 241 -13.75 -23.50 -2.38
C ASP A 241 -12.89 -22.34 -2.89
N THR A 242 -11.89 -21.94 -2.12
CA THR A 242 -11.02 -20.80 -2.42
C THR A 242 -9.63 -21.29 -2.83
N PRO A 243 -9.19 -21.04 -4.07
CA PRO A 243 -7.84 -21.36 -4.49
C PRO A 243 -6.85 -20.38 -3.85
N LEU A 244 -5.87 -20.90 -3.11
CA LEU A 244 -4.81 -20.13 -2.49
C LEU A 244 -3.46 -20.48 -3.14
N PRO A 245 -2.74 -19.49 -3.71
CA PRO A 245 -1.37 -19.69 -4.14
C PRO A 245 -0.49 -19.88 -2.90
N MET A 246 0.04 -21.07 -2.74
CA MET A 246 1.05 -21.41 -1.76
C MET A 246 2.43 -21.26 -2.35
N VAL A 247 3.32 -20.67 -1.55
CA VAL A 247 4.76 -20.60 -1.82
C VAL A 247 5.42 -21.65 -0.94
N GLY A 248 6.12 -22.62 -1.53
CA GLY A 248 6.93 -23.53 -0.74
C GLY A 248 8.24 -22.91 -0.26
N GLY A 249 8.87 -23.55 0.72
CA GLY A 249 10.05 -23.04 1.43
C GLY A 249 9.80 -22.95 2.94
N GLN A 250 10.77 -22.45 3.70
CA GLN A 250 10.61 -22.21 5.13
C GLN A 250 10.21 -20.75 5.36
N LEU A 251 9.11 -20.50 6.07
CA LEU A 251 8.70 -19.15 6.46
C LEU A 251 9.79 -18.49 7.33
N GLN A 252 10.24 -17.30 6.98
CA GLN A 252 11.38 -16.62 7.61
C GLN A 252 10.95 -15.51 8.52
N TRP A 253 10.29 -14.56 7.90
CA TRP A 253 9.79 -13.36 8.50
C TRP A 253 8.47 -13.00 7.84
N ALA A 254 7.72 -12.17 8.52
CA ALA A 254 6.44 -11.69 8.06
C ALA A 254 6.23 -10.26 8.54
N ASP A 255 5.49 -9.49 7.76
CA ASP A 255 4.88 -8.28 8.28
C ASP A 255 3.59 -8.68 8.97
N ALA A 256 3.37 -8.21 10.19
CA ALA A 256 2.18 -8.45 10.99
C ALA A 256 1.52 -7.12 11.34
N MET A 257 0.19 -7.06 11.20
CA MET A 257 -0.60 -5.92 11.67
C MET A 257 -1.45 -6.34 12.85
N TYR A 258 -1.42 -5.52 13.89
CA TYR A 258 -2.17 -5.71 15.11
C TYR A 258 -3.08 -4.51 15.35
N VAL A 259 -4.30 -4.82 15.80
CA VAL A 259 -5.32 -3.83 16.15
C VAL A 259 -5.63 -3.95 17.63
N HIS A 260 -5.54 -2.85 18.37
CA HIS A 260 -5.95 -2.85 19.76
C HIS A 260 -7.45 -3.13 19.86
N ARG A 261 -7.85 -4.02 20.77
CA ARG A 261 -9.25 -4.48 20.88
C ARG A 261 -10.25 -3.33 21.05
N ASP A 262 -9.83 -2.21 21.65
CA ASP A 262 -10.69 -1.05 21.87
C ASP A 262 -11.01 -0.30 20.57
N VAL A 263 -10.24 -0.48 19.49
CA VAL A 263 -10.60 0.03 18.15
C VAL A 263 -11.80 -0.72 17.60
N LEU A 264 -11.86 -2.05 17.80
CA LEU A 264 -12.97 -2.89 17.37
C LEU A 264 -14.19 -2.77 18.30
N HIS A 265 -13.92 -2.64 19.59
CA HIS A 265 -14.92 -2.60 20.66
C HIS A 265 -14.66 -1.41 21.58
N PRO A 266 -14.98 -0.18 21.14
CA PRO A 266 -14.69 1.00 21.92
C PRO A 266 -15.42 0.97 23.26
N PRO A 267 -14.74 1.25 24.39
CA PRO A 267 -15.39 1.35 25.68
C PRO A 267 -16.50 2.42 25.68
N PRO A 268 -17.56 2.25 26.49
CA PRO A 268 -18.65 3.22 26.56
C PRO A 268 -18.16 4.63 26.93
N GLY A 269 -18.67 5.64 26.24
CA GLY A 269 -18.30 7.04 26.51
C GLY A 269 -16.94 7.46 25.94
N ARG A 270 -16.35 6.65 25.05
CA ARG A 270 -15.16 7.05 24.29
C ARG A 270 -15.44 8.32 23.49
N ASP A 271 -14.47 9.22 23.50
CA ASP A 271 -14.57 10.53 22.87
C ASP A 271 -14.67 10.43 21.33
N VAL A 272 -15.39 11.38 20.70
CA VAL A 272 -15.65 11.34 19.25
C VAL A 272 -14.36 11.53 18.44
N GLN A 273 -13.41 12.33 18.91
CA GLN A 273 -12.12 12.49 18.24
C GLN A 273 -11.28 11.23 18.32
N GLU A 274 -11.44 10.43 19.37
CA GLU A 274 -10.81 9.11 19.47
C GLU A 274 -11.30 8.16 18.39
N LEU A 275 -12.62 8.11 18.20
CA LEU A 275 -13.28 7.27 17.20
C LEU A 275 -12.98 7.76 15.79
N LEU A 276 -12.89 9.08 15.58
CA LEU A 276 -12.47 9.65 14.31
C LEU A 276 -11.02 9.30 13.99
N ALA A 277 -10.11 9.38 14.97
CA ALA A 277 -8.72 8.98 14.80
C ALA A 277 -8.59 7.48 14.49
N ASP A 278 -9.38 6.63 15.16
CA ASP A 278 -9.48 5.20 14.81
C ASP A 278 -9.91 5.04 13.35
N ALA A 279 -10.99 5.70 12.94
CA ALA A 279 -11.54 5.63 11.57
C ALA A 279 -10.51 6.06 10.51
N VAL A 280 -9.82 7.18 10.73
CA VAL A 280 -8.77 7.66 9.82
C VAL A 280 -7.62 6.66 9.75
N ALA A 281 -7.15 6.15 10.89
CA ALA A 281 -6.01 5.25 10.92
C ALA A 281 -6.29 3.91 10.21
N VAL A 282 -7.43 3.27 10.50
CA VAL A 282 -7.79 1.98 9.86
C VAL A 282 -8.12 2.15 8.38
N THR A 283 -8.70 3.29 7.99
CA THR A 283 -8.95 3.62 6.57
C THR A 283 -7.63 3.85 5.84
N ALA A 284 -6.66 4.54 6.45
CA ALA A 284 -5.36 4.82 5.84
C ALA A 284 -4.58 3.53 5.54
N LEU A 285 -4.67 2.56 6.45
CA LEU A 285 -4.07 1.24 6.31
C LEU A 285 -4.85 0.28 5.40
N GLY A 286 -6.04 0.67 4.94
CA GLY A 286 -6.86 -0.17 4.08
C GLY A 286 -7.46 -1.40 4.76
N LEU A 287 -7.71 -1.32 6.06
CA LEU A 287 -8.45 -2.32 6.81
C LEU A 287 -9.95 -2.10 6.56
N ASP A 288 -10.41 -2.34 5.33
CA ASP A 288 -11.70 -1.83 4.83
C ASP A 288 -12.92 -2.39 5.60
N ASP A 289 -12.85 -3.64 6.07
CA ASP A 289 -13.86 -4.29 6.90
C ASP A 289 -13.95 -3.65 8.29
N LEU A 290 -12.80 -3.45 8.94
CA LEU A 290 -12.70 -2.74 10.22
C LEU A 290 -13.11 -1.27 10.07
N ALA A 291 -12.68 -0.60 9.01
CA ALA A 291 -13.05 0.76 8.70
C ALA A 291 -14.57 0.91 8.58
N ALA A 292 -15.25 -0.04 7.92
CA ALA A 292 -16.70 -0.03 7.83
C ALA A 292 -17.37 -0.15 9.22
N VAL A 293 -16.84 -0.98 10.11
CA VAL A 293 -17.35 -1.10 11.50
C VAL A 293 -17.15 0.21 12.26
N VAL A 294 -15.92 0.73 12.29
CA VAL A 294 -15.57 1.94 13.06
C VAL A 294 -16.32 3.16 12.55
N LEU A 295 -16.44 3.33 11.22
CA LEU A 295 -17.18 4.44 10.62
C LEU A 295 -18.68 4.36 10.91
N THR A 296 -19.25 3.15 10.97
CA THR A 296 -20.67 2.97 11.33
C THR A 296 -20.92 3.40 12.77
N ASP A 297 -20.02 3.05 13.69
CA ASP A 297 -20.12 3.51 15.07
C ASP A 297 -19.91 5.01 15.20
N LEU A 298 -18.92 5.58 14.49
CA LEU A 298 -18.66 7.02 14.47
C LEU A 298 -19.88 7.80 13.96
N ALA A 299 -20.48 7.38 12.84
CA ALA A 299 -21.66 8.02 12.26
C ALA A 299 -22.87 8.01 13.21
N ARG A 300 -22.94 7.03 14.12
CA ARG A 300 -24.03 6.90 15.09
C ARG A 300 -23.89 7.84 16.29
N VAL A 301 -22.66 8.15 16.71
CA VAL A 301 -22.38 8.83 17.98
C VAL A 301 -21.86 10.26 17.82
N ALA A 302 -21.37 10.63 16.62
CA ALA A 302 -20.85 11.96 16.35
C ALA A 302 -21.94 12.97 15.95
N ASP A 303 -21.61 14.25 16.05
CA ASP A 303 -22.48 15.35 15.59
C ASP A 303 -22.46 15.48 14.05
N ASP A 304 -23.43 16.22 13.51
CA ASP A 304 -23.74 16.36 12.07
C ASP A 304 -22.54 16.52 11.11
N PRO A 305 -21.48 17.32 11.37
CA PRO A 305 -20.37 17.41 10.41
C PRO A 305 -19.52 16.13 10.36
N VAL A 306 -19.22 15.52 11.51
CA VAL A 306 -18.38 14.32 11.58
C VAL A 306 -19.19 13.07 11.20
N ALA A 307 -20.46 13.01 11.60
CA ALA A 307 -21.35 11.94 11.19
C ALA A 307 -21.59 11.93 9.68
N GLY A 308 -21.73 13.11 9.06
CA GLY A 308 -21.80 13.26 7.61
C GLY A 308 -20.54 12.74 6.90
N ALA A 309 -19.36 13.17 7.35
CA ALA A 309 -18.09 12.70 6.79
C ALA A 309 -17.90 11.18 6.93
N ALA A 310 -18.31 10.60 8.06
CA ALA A 310 -18.30 9.15 8.27
C ALA A 310 -19.26 8.41 7.30
N GLY A 311 -20.44 8.97 7.05
CA GLY A 311 -21.40 8.44 6.07
C GLY A 311 -20.88 8.51 4.62
N ASP A 312 -20.22 9.60 4.25
CA ASP A 312 -19.57 9.76 2.94
C ASP A 312 -18.42 8.77 2.77
N ALA A 313 -17.59 8.60 3.79
CA ALA A 313 -16.51 7.61 3.82
C ALA A 313 -17.05 6.17 3.69
N LEU A 314 -18.12 5.81 4.43
CA LEU A 314 -18.78 4.51 4.30
C LEU A 314 -19.28 4.27 2.87
N THR A 315 -19.89 5.28 2.27
CA THR A 315 -20.35 5.22 0.89
C THR A 315 -19.18 4.98 -0.05
N ALA A 316 -18.07 5.69 0.13
CA ALA A 316 -16.87 5.52 -0.68
C ALA A 316 -16.24 4.12 -0.56
N LEU A 317 -16.18 3.55 0.66
CA LEU A 317 -15.59 2.23 0.91
C LEU A 317 -16.51 1.07 0.46
N ARG A 318 -17.84 1.23 0.47
CA ARG A 318 -18.79 0.20 -0.03
C ARG A 318 -18.53 -0.20 -1.49
N TRP A 319 -17.87 0.67 -2.27
CA TRP A 319 -17.54 0.42 -3.67
C TRP A 319 -16.19 -0.30 -3.87
N ILE A 320 -15.55 -0.75 -2.79
CA ILE A 320 -14.24 -1.45 -2.83
C ILE A 320 -14.40 -3.00 -2.85
N ALA A 321 -15.59 -3.57 -2.65
CA ALA A 321 -15.83 -5.02 -2.63
C ALA A 321 -16.26 -5.65 -3.99
N PRO A 322 -16.18 -6.99 -4.11
CA PRO A 322 -15.14 -7.71 -4.82
C PRO A 322 -15.11 -7.42 -6.33
N LEU A 323 -13.90 -7.25 -6.83
CA LEU A 323 -13.58 -6.91 -8.22
C LEU A 323 -14.31 -7.74 -9.28
N ASP A 324 -14.75 -8.97 -8.99
CA ASP A 324 -15.45 -9.81 -9.96
C ASP A 324 -16.91 -9.40 -10.20
N GLU A 325 -17.65 -8.96 -9.18
CA GLU A 325 -18.98 -8.35 -9.39
C GLU A 325 -18.85 -6.96 -10.02
N TYR A 326 -17.80 -6.21 -9.65
CA TYR A 326 -17.44 -4.94 -10.27
C TYR A 326 -17.06 -5.08 -11.76
N ARG A 327 -16.30 -6.11 -12.13
CA ARG A 327 -15.92 -6.46 -13.52
C ARG A 327 -17.15 -6.76 -14.37
N GLY A 328 -18.09 -7.56 -13.85
CA GLY A 328 -19.32 -7.94 -14.55
C GLY A 328 -20.35 -6.80 -14.70
N ALA A 329 -20.33 -5.81 -13.80
CA ALA A 329 -21.18 -4.63 -13.88
C ALA A 329 -20.57 -3.51 -14.76
N ASN A 330 -19.26 -3.29 -14.73
CA ASN A 330 -18.59 -2.19 -15.46
C ASN A 330 -18.27 -2.47 -16.93
N ARG A 331 -18.25 -3.74 -17.35
CA ARG A 331 -18.26 -4.12 -18.78
C ARG A 331 -19.61 -3.86 -19.46
N ARG A 332 -20.68 -3.53 -18.71
CA ARG A 332 -21.98 -3.19 -19.30
C ARG A 332 -21.93 -1.76 -19.86
N HIS A 333 -22.23 -1.65 -21.14
CA HIS A 333 -22.20 -0.41 -21.90
C HIS A 333 -23.29 0.54 -21.39
N ALA A 334 -22.91 1.53 -20.59
CA ALA A 334 -23.80 2.62 -20.20
C ALA A 334 -23.91 3.62 -21.35
N ASP A 335 -25.14 3.86 -21.84
CA ASP A 335 -25.41 4.85 -22.87
C ASP A 335 -25.32 6.27 -22.26
N THR A 336 -24.12 6.85 -22.33
CA THR A 336 -23.72 8.07 -21.60
C THR A 336 -23.67 9.32 -22.49
N GLY A 337 -24.29 9.29 -23.68
CA GLY A 337 -24.25 10.43 -24.61
C GLY A 337 -22.91 10.60 -25.33
N ALA A 338 -22.09 9.54 -25.36
CA ALA A 338 -20.82 9.51 -26.08
C ALA A 338 -20.99 9.80 -27.58
N ARG A 339 -20.10 10.62 -28.13
CA ARG A 339 -20.13 11.01 -29.55
C ARG A 339 -19.05 10.28 -30.35
N PRO A 340 -19.29 9.97 -31.63
CA PRO A 340 -18.24 9.45 -32.50
C PRO A 340 -17.05 10.43 -32.55
N VAL A 341 -15.83 9.89 -32.57
CA VAL A 341 -14.64 10.69 -32.76
C VAL A 341 -14.60 11.16 -34.22
N THR A 342 -14.60 12.49 -34.45
CA THR A 342 -14.52 13.08 -35.81
C THR A 342 -13.26 13.91 -36.02
N ALA A 343 -12.47 14.12 -34.96
CA ALA A 343 -11.16 14.75 -34.97
C ALA A 343 -10.32 14.11 -33.85
N PRO A 344 -8.97 14.18 -33.88
CA PRO A 344 -8.13 13.64 -32.83
C PRO A 344 -8.60 14.08 -31.44
N TRP A 345 -8.77 13.11 -30.54
CA TRP A 345 -9.22 13.31 -29.17
C TRP A 345 -8.17 12.78 -28.19
N SER A 346 -8.01 13.41 -27.03
CA SER A 346 -7.07 12.99 -26.00
C SER A 346 -7.72 13.00 -24.63
N LEU A 347 -7.35 12.01 -23.82
CA LEU A 347 -7.72 11.94 -22.42
C LEU A 347 -6.85 12.91 -21.61
N ASP A 348 -7.50 13.76 -20.81
CA ASP A 348 -6.82 14.55 -19.78
C ASP A 348 -6.58 13.67 -18.55
N LEU A 349 -5.33 13.32 -18.29
CA LEU A 349 -4.95 12.46 -17.16
C LEU A 349 -5.01 13.20 -15.81
N ALA A 350 -5.00 14.54 -15.80
CA ALA A 350 -5.17 15.32 -14.57
C ALA A 350 -6.63 15.33 -14.10
N ALA A 351 -7.59 15.14 -15.01
CA ALA A 351 -9.00 15.03 -14.68
C ALA A 351 -9.35 13.67 -14.03
N PRO A 352 -10.48 13.57 -13.31
CA PRO A 352 -11.00 12.29 -12.84
C PRO A 352 -11.25 11.33 -13.99
N LEU A 353 -10.74 10.10 -13.89
CA LEU A 353 -10.98 9.06 -14.89
C LEU A 353 -12.30 8.34 -14.60
N ALA A 354 -13.18 8.28 -15.60
CA ALA A 354 -14.29 7.34 -15.59
C ALA A 354 -13.74 5.94 -15.87
N GLY A 355 -13.39 5.17 -14.84
CA GLY A 355 -12.68 3.90 -15.02
C GLY A 355 -12.35 3.19 -13.70
N TRP A 356 -11.39 2.27 -13.73
CA TRP A 356 -10.94 1.51 -12.57
C TRP A 356 -9.47 1.16 -12.63
N GLY A 357 -8.89 0.80 -11.49
CA GLY A 357 -7.51 0.31 -11.40
C GLY A 357 -6.44 1.40 -11.50
N TRP A 358 -6.83 2.68 -11.58
CA TRP A 358 -5.93 3.83 -11.68
C TRP A 358 -5.74 4.53 -10.34
N HIS A 359 -4.50 4.80 -9.98
CA HIS A 359 -4.13 5.71 -8.89
C HIS A 359 -4.25 7.18 -9.31
N ASP A 360 -4.13 8.05 -8.31
CA ASP A 360 -4.14 9.50 -8.50
C ASP A 360 -3.00 9.99 -9.40
N PRO A 361 -3.21 11.11 -10.10
CA PRO A 361 -2.25 11.63 -11.04
C PRO A 361 -0.96 12.07 -10.33
N GLN A 362 0.19 11.66 -10.86
CA GLN A 362 1.50 12.07 -10.36
C GLN A 362 2.20 13.00 -11.36
N PRO A 363 2.95 14.01 -10.89
CA PRO A 363 3.77 14.85 -11.75
C PRO A 363 4.94 14.07 -12.35
N ALA A 364 5.29 14.35 -13.61
CA ALA A 364 6.41 13.75 -14.31
C ALA A 364 7.08 14.76 -15.27
N PRO A 365 8.32 14.49 -15.76
CA PRO A 365 9.09 15.44 -16.58
C PRO A 365 8.39 15.96 -17.85
N HIS A 366 7.37 15.25 -18.34
CA HIS A 366 6.65 15.58 -19.57
C HIS A 366 5.14 15.75 -19.37
N GLY A 367 4.66 15.91 -18.13
CA GLY A 367 3.25 16.13 -17.82
C GLY A 367 2.79 15.34 -16.61
N THR A 368 1.58 14.80 -16.70
CA THR A 368 0.94 14.04 -15.62
C THR A 368 0.82 12.58 -16.01
N LEU A 369 1.22 11.67 -15.12
CA LEU A 369 1.07 10.23 -15.28
C LEU A 369 -0.03 9.70 -14.37
N ARG A 370 -0.69 8.61 -14.77
CA ARG A 370 -1.51 7.79 -13.88
C ARG A 370 -1.02 6.37 -13.87
N TRP A 371 -0.82 5.80 -12.70
CA TRP A 371 -0.31 4.44 -12.52
C TRP A 371 -1.45 3.47 -12.28
N THR A 372 -1.32 2.26 -12.80
CA THR A 372 -2.20 1.17 -12.38
C THR A 372 -1.74 0.63 -11.02
N GLY A 373 -2.67 0.22 -10.16
CA GLY A 373 -2.33 -0.39 -8.88
C GLY A 373 -1.78 -1.81 -9.00
N LEU A 374 -1.71 -2.52 -7.87
CA LEU A 374 -1.36 -3.96 -7.79
C LEU A 374 -2.30 -4.87 -8.61
N MET A 375 -3.38 -4.30 -9.14
CA MET A 375 -4.32 -4.96 -10.03
C MET A 375 -3.68 -5.24 -11.39
N HIS A 376 -3.74 -6.49 -11.84
CA HIS A 376 -3.33 -6.92 -13.18
C HIS A 376 -4.18 -6.34 -14.33
N GLU A 377 -5.15 -5.48 -14.04
CA GLU A 377 -6.11 -4.91 -15.00
C GLU A 377 -6.47 -3.48 -14.59
N ALA A 378 -6.47 -2.54 -15.53
CA ALA A 378 -7.01 -1.19 -15.37
C ALA A 378 -7.83 -0.78 -16.59
N GLY A 379 -9.00 -0.18 -16.37
CA GLY A 379 -9.93 0.20 -17.42
C GLY A 379 -10.22 1.69 -17.43
N VAL A 380 -10.41 2.27 -18.62
CA VAL A 380 -10.87 3.65 -18.79
C VAL A 380 -12.00 3.69 -19.81
N ARG A 381 -13.09 4.34 -19.42
CA ARG A 381 -14.25 4.62 -20.25
C ARG A 381 -14.07 6.00 -20.88
N LEU A 382 -13.95 6.01 -22.19
CA LEU A 382 -13.78 7.24 -22.96
C LEU A 382 -15.16 7.87 -23.21
N PRO A 383 -15.30 9.20 -23.11
CA PRO A 383 -16.55 9.90 -23.42
C PRO A 383 -16.86 9.96 -24.93
N VAL A 384 -16.26 9.05 -25.71
CA VAL A 384 -16.34 8.99 -27.17
C VAL A 384 -16.67 7.58 -27.63
N ARG A 385 -17.17 7.45 -28.86
CA ARG A 385 -17.39 6.16 -29.54
C ARG A 385 -16.34 5.96 -30.60
N LEU A 386 -15.71 4.78 -30.62
CA LEU A 386 -14.80 4.39 -31.69
C LEU A 386 -15.61 3.87 -32.86
N ARG A 387 -15.14 4.15 -34.07
CA ARG A 387 -15.54 3.45 -35.30
C ARG A 387 -14.52 2.37 -35.60
N ALA A 388 -14.96 1.32 -36.29
CA ALA A 388 -14.05 0.34 -36.85
C ALA A 388 -12.98 1.06 -37.69
N GLY A 389 -11.72 0.82 -37.37
CA GLY A 389 -10.56 1.49 -37.99
C GLY A 389 -9.97 2.64 -37.18
N ASP A 390 -10.70 3.25 -36.23
CA ASP A 390 -10.14 4.30 -35.38
C ASP A 390 -8.91 3.78 -34.63
N VAL A 391 -7.90 4.63 -34.45
CA VAL A 391 -6.64 4.24 -33.79
C VAL A 391 -6.62 4.79 -32.38
N VAL A 392 -6.55 3.92 -31.39
CA VAL A 392 -6.28 4.27 -30.00
C VAL A 392 -4.77 4.22 -29.77
N GLU A 393 -4.19 5.34 -29.38
CA GLU A 393 -2.79 5.45 -28.98
C GLU A 393 -2.69 5.50 -27.45
N LEU A 394 -1.85 4.67 -26.86
CA LEU A 394 -1.53 4.67 -25.44
C LEU A 394 -0.03 4.85 -25.28
N GLU A 395 0.40 5.93 -24.63
CA GLU A 395 1.80 6.15 -24.28
C GLU A 395 2.02 5.70 -22.83
N LEU A 396 2.90 4.74 -22.62
CA LEU A 396 3.23 4.20 -21.31
C LEU A 396 4.63 4.65 -20.88
N ALA A 397 4.74 5.30 -19.72
CA ALA A 397 6.00 5.83 -19.20
C ALA A 397 6.83 4.78 -18.44
N GLY A 398 8.15 4.95 -18.48
CA GLY A 398 9.15 4.11 -17.82
C GLY A 398 10.08 3.46 -18.84
N ALA A 399 11.40 3.60 -18.61
CA ALA A 399 12.44 2.83 -19.31
C ALA A 399 12.38 1.37 -18.84
N ALA A 400 11.27 0.70 -19.11
CA ALA A 400 11.03 -0.64 -18.64
C ALA A 400 12.00 -1.60 -19.33
N HIS A 401 12.46 -2.58 -18.54
CA HIS A 401 13.03 -3.81 -19.05
C HIS A 401 12.34 -4.20 -20.35
N ALA A 402 13.09 -4.25 -21.46
CA ALA A 402 12.57 -4.49 -22.81
C ALA A 402 11.73 -5.78 -22.94
N GLU A 403 11.76 -6.65 -21.92
CA GLU A 403 11.04 -7.92 -21.82
C GLU A 403 9.63 -7.84 -21.19
N MET A 404 9.32 -6.78 -20.43
CA MET A 404 8.03 -6.64 -19.71
C MET A 404 6.95 -5.94 -20.54
N LEU A 405 7.34 -4.91 -21.28
CA LEU A 405 6.47 -4.12 -22.15
C LEU A 405 5.76 -4.93 -23.27
N PRO A 406 6.38 -5.96 -23.88
CA PRO A 406 5.69 -6.85 -24.83
C PRO A 406 4.49 -7.60 -24.22
N ALA A 407 4.47 -7.75 -22.90
CA ALA A 407 3.49 -8.57 -22.19
C ALA A 407 2.23 -7.77 -21.78
N VAL A 408 2.22 -6.44 -21.97
CA VAL A 408 1.01 -5.62 -21.84
C VAL A 408 0.05 -5.95 -23.00
N THR A 409 -1.18 -6.28 -22.66
CA THR A 409 -2.27 -6.52 -23.62
C THR A 409 -3.37 -5.48 -23.42
N VAL A 410 -4.13 -5.24 -24.50
CA VAL A 410 -5.21 -4.26 -24.53
C VAL A 410 -6.50 -4.96 -24.96
N GLU A 411 -7.60 -4.61 -24.31
CA GLU A 411 -8.96 -4.89 -24.80
C GLU A 411 -9.65 -3.57 -25.17
N LEU A 412 -10.41 -3.60 -26.27
CA LEU A 412 -11.34 -2.54 -26.67
C LEU A 412 -12.75 -3.11 -26.73
N ASP A 413 -13.66 -2.56 -25.92
CA ASP A 413 -15.08 -2.97 -25.85
C ASP A 413 -15.25 -4.51 -25.75
N ASP A 414 -14.60 -5.09 -24.74
CA ASP A 414 -14.54 -6.53 -24.43
C ASP A 414 -13.91 -7.42 -25.52
N ALA A 415 -13.25 -6.84 -26.52
CA ALA A 415 -12.49 -7.58 -27.51
C ALA A 415 -10.99 -7.39 -27.27
N PRO A 416 -10.21 -8.48 -27.05
CA PRO A 416 -8.76 -8.39 -27.08
C PRO A 416 -8.30 -7.94 -28.47
N VAL A 417 -7.31 -7.06 -28.51
CA VAL A 417 -6.87 -6.39 -29.75
C VAL A 417 -5.37 -6.42 -29.87
N ASP A 418 -4.90 -6.65 -31.10
CA ASP A 418 -3.48 -6.61 -31.40
C ASP A 418 -2.94 -5.18 -31.31
N CYS A 419 -1.81 -5.04 -30.64
CA CYS A 419 -1.16 -3.76 -30.41
C CYS A 419 0.12 -3.68 -31.23
N ARG A 420 0.23 -2.66 -32.09
CA ARG A 420 1.53 -2.25 -32.65
C ARG A 420 2.28 -1.48 -31.56
N ARG A 421 3.56 -1.78 -31.40
CA ARG A 421 4.41 -1.23 -30.33
C ARG A 421 5.57 -0.49 -30.96
N ASP A 422 5.74 0.77 -30.58
CA ASP A 422 6.87 1.60 -30.96
C ASP A 422 7.51 2.19 -29.67
N VAL A 423 8.78 2.59 -29.72
CA VAL A 423 9.46 3.27 -28.60
C VAL A 423 9.62 4.74 -28.97
N THR A 424 9.20 5.65 -28.09
CA THR A 424 9.31 7.09 -28.30
C THR A 424 10.76 7.57 -28.05
N PRO A 425 11.16 8.75 -28.56
CA PRO A 425 12.48 9.31 -28.30
C PRO A 425 12.78 9.57 -26.81
N THR A 426 11.74 9.69 -25.98
CA THR A 426 11.83 9.87 -24.53
C THR A 426 11.93 8.54 -23.77
N GLY A 427 11.96 7.40 -24.49
CA GLY A 427 12.05 6.07 -23.91
C GLY A 427 10.73 5.46 -23.45
N ALA A 428 9.59 6.14 -23.70
CA ALA A 428 8.26 5.61 -23.42
C ALA A 428 7.82 4.59 -24.49
N MET A 429 6.92 3.67 -24.15
CA MET A 429 6.31 2.78 -25.14
C MET A 429 5.02 3.38 -25.68
N LEU A 430 4.91 3.44 -27.00
CA LEU A 430 3.68 3.80 -27.69
C LEU A 430 2.97 2.53 -28.20
N LEU A 431 1.79 2.25 -27.65
CA LEU A 431 0.88 1.23 -28.16
C LEU A 431 -0.11 1.88 -29.12
N ARG A 432 -0.25 1.30 -30.31
CA ARG A 432 -1.26 1.68 -31.31
C ARG A 432 -2.19 0.51 -31.54
N VAL A 433 -3.47 0.75 -31.33
CA VAL A 433 -4.52 -0.26 -31.38
C VAL A 433 -5.59 0.19 -32.36
N VAL A 434 -5.93 -0.67 -33.33
CA VAL A 434 -6.99 -0.37 -34.29
C VAL A 434 -8.30 -0.94 -33.77
N ALA A 435 -9.32 -0.10 -33.64
CA ALA A 435 -10.65 -0.50 -33.21
C ALA A 435 -11.22 -1.54 -34.22
N PRO A 436 -11.54 -2.77 -33.79
CA PRO A 436 -11.93 -3.85 -34.69
C PRO A 436 -13.41 -3.75 -35.13
N LYS A 437 -14.21 -2.97 -34.39
CA LYS A 437 -15.65 -2.80 -34.55
C LYS A 437 -16.05 -1.41 -34.06
N ASP A 438 -17.25 -0.98 -34.42
CA ASP A 438 -17.85 0.21 -33.82
C ASP A 438 -18.17 -0.05 -32.34
N SER A 439 -17.80 0.90 -31.48
CA SER A 439 -18.19 0.87 -30.07
C SER A 439 -19.72 0.97 -29.96
N PRO A 440 -20.39 0.05 -29.25
CA PRO A 440 -21.85 0.10 -29.11
C PRO A 440 -22.30 1.24 -28.17
N GLY A 441 -21.37 1.87 -27.45
CA GLY A 441 -21.58 3.03 -26.59
C GLY A 441 -20.26 3.77 -26.36
N ALA A 442 -20.11 4.39 -25.18
CA ALA A 442 -18.81 4.92 -24.73
C ALA A 442 -17.74 3.82 -24.80
N ALA A 443 -16.65 4.10 -25.48
CA ALA A 443 -15.59 3.13 -25.69
C ALA A 443 -14.90 2.80 -24.37
N VAL A 444 -14.61 1.53 -24.15
CA VAL A 444 -13.88 1.05 -22.98
C VAL A 444 -12.54 0.50 -23.43
N VAL A 445 -11.46 1.08 -22.90
CA VAL A 445 -10.09 0.59 -23.08
C VAL A 445 -9.65 -0.07 -21.79
N VAL A 446 -9.23 -1.32 -21.87
CA VAL A 446 -8.70 -2.07 -20.72
C VAL A 446 -7.27 -2.46 -20.99
N LEU A 447 -6.38 -2.16 -20.04
CA LEU A 447 -4.99 -2.58 -20.03
C LEU A 447 -4.81 -3.73 -19.06
N HIS A 448 -4.11 -4.77 -19.50
CA HIS A 448 -3.71 -5.88 -18.63
C HIS A 448 -2.21 -5.87 -18.41
N THR A 449 -1.80 -6.00 -17.15
CA THR A 449 -0.40 -6.00 -16.72
C THR A 449 -0.05 -7.34 -16.08
N PRO A 450 0.86 -8.14 -16.66
CA PRO A 450 1.10 -9.50 -16.19
C PRO A 450 1.87 -9.57 -14.88
N ARG A 451 2.69 -8.56 -14.54
CA ARG A 451 3.34 -8.43 -13.22
C ARG A 451 3.53 -6.96 -12.85
N PRO A 452 3.35 -6.59 -11.57
CA PRO A 452 3.69 -5.26 -11.11
C PRO A 452 5.21 -5.10 -10.99
N VAL A 453 5.69 -3.88 -11.23
CA VAL A 453 7.07 -3.41 -11.29
C VAL A 453 7.31 -2.44 -10.12
N PRO A 454 8.42 -2.57 -9.38
CA PRO A 454 8.81 -1.58 -8.36
C PRO A 454 8.92 -0.16 -8.94
N PHE A 455 8.41 0.86 -8.26
CA PHE A 455 8.48 2.26 -8.73
C PHE A 455 9.92 2.76 -8.94
N CYS A 456 10.87 2.28 -8.13
CA CYS A 456 12.30 2.55 -8.25
C CYS A 456 12.88 2.09 -9.59
N GLU A 457 12.26 1.12 -10.25
CA GLU A 457 12.65 0.70 -11.60
C GLU A 457 12.07 1.62 -12.70
N LEU A 458 11.04 2.42 -12.37
CA LEU A 458 10.37 3.36 -13.26
C LEU A 458 10.92 4.79 -13.12
N HIS A 459 11.37 5.14 -11.91
CA HIS A 459 12.05 6.37 -11.58
C HIS A 459 13.40 6.00 -10.94
N PRO A 460 14.50 5.90 -11.72
CA PRO A 460 15.78 5.37 -11.24
C PRO A 460 16.41 6.16 -10.07
N GLU A 461 15.97 7.40 -9.85
CA GLU A 461 16.38 8.25 -8.72
C GLU A 461 15.49 8.03 -7.47
N SER A 462 14.46 7.20 -7.57
CA SER A 462 13.58 6.80 -6.46
C SER A 462 13.99 5.44 -5.94
N ASP A 463 13.96 5.27 -4.62
CA ASP A 463 14.20 4.04 -3.87
C ASP A 463 12.89 3.28 -3.54
N ASP A 464 11.74 3.77 -3.99
CA ASP A 464 10.41 3.20 -3.75
C ASP A 464 10.24 1.81 -4.39
N ARG A 465 10.22 0.75 -3.57
CA ARG A 465 10.05 -0.63 -4.03
C ARG A 465 8.58 -1.03 -4.21
N THR A 466 7.63 -0.09 -4.06
CA THR A 466 6.20 -0.33 -4.25
C THR A 466 5.98 -0.90 -5.63
N ARG A 467 5.39 -2.09 -5.66
CA ARG A 467 5.08 -2.77 -6.91
C ARG A 467 3.82 -2.14 -7.50
N LEU A 468 3.99 -1.37 -8.56
CA LEU A 468 2.93 -0.72 -9.32
C LEU A 468 2.77 -1.43 -10.67
N GLY A 469 1.66 -1.27 -11.38
CA GLY A 469 1.60 -1.78 -12.75
C GLY A 469 2.28 -0.84 -13.73
N VAL A 470 1.56 -0.33 -14.73
CA VAL A 470 2.12 0.56 -15.77
C VAL A 470 1.69 2.01 -15.55
N ALA A 471 2.56 2.98 -15.89
CA ALA A 471 2.15 4.38 -16.01
C ALA A 471 1.54 4.63 -17.38
N LEU A 472 0.35 5.20 -17.41
CA LEU A 472 -0.21 5.84 -18.58
C LEU A 472 0.20 7.31 -18.59
N ALA A 473 0.87 7.73 -19.66
CA ALA A 473 1.35 9.08 -19.92
C ALA A 473 0.49 9.85 -20.92
N ALA A 474 -0.15 9.14 -21.85
CA ALA A 474 -1.14 9.71 -22.74
C ALA A 474 -2.09 8.63 -23.25
N LEU A 475 -3.35 9.00 -23.47
CA LEU A 475 -4.30 8.20 -24.26
C LEU A 475 -4.94 9.10 -25.30
N ARG A 476 -4.84 8.72 -26.57
CA ARG A 476 -5.41 9.46 -27.70
C ARG A 476 -6.25 8.55 -28.57
N VAL A 477 -7.25 9.12 -29.22
CA VAL A 477 -8.02 8.47 -30.28
C VAL A 477 -7.87 9.28 -31.54
N LEU A 478 -7.37 8.65 -32.59
CA LEU A 478 -7.27 9.20 -33.93
C LEU A 478 -8.40 8.60 -34.78
N PRO A 479 -9.32 9.43 -35.31
CA PRO A 479 -10.39 8.91 -36.14
C PRO A 479 -9.81 8.35 -37.44
N HIS A 480 -10.35 7.21 -37.88
CA HIS A 480 -10.10 6.73 -39.23
C HIS A 480 -10.83 7.65 -40.22
N PRO A 481 -10.18 8.04 -41.33
CA PRO A 481 -10.80 8.85 -42.37
C PRO A 481 -12.02 8.18 -43.01
#